data_AF-A0A496AKV2-F1
#
_entry.id   AF-A0A496AKV2-F1
#
_cell.length_a   1.000
_cell.length_b   1.000
_cell.length_c   1.000
_cell.angle_alpha   90.00
_cell.angle_beta   90.00
_cell.angle_gamma   90.00
#
_symmetry.space_group_name_H-M   'P 1'
#
loop_
_entity.id
_entity.type
_entity.pdbx_description
1 polymer ?
#
loop_
_entity_poly.entity_id
_entity_poly.type
_entity_poly.pdbx_seq_one_letter_code
_entity_poly.pdbx_strand_id
1 'polypeptide(L)'
;MRDGYDNIKSAGGELIAISQDEGNYLQNSTNLVNRKFKILSDPDWEAIEPYNVVDLLQGGNISRPSTFIVNEDGKIAWVHLASRYGARTTSTQIVEGLNSLQ
;
A
#
# COMPACT_ATOMS: atom_id res chain seq x y z
N MET A 1 -7.86 3.40 4.63
CA MET A 1 -7.51 1.97 4.66
C MET A 1 -7.75 1.35 6.04
N ARG A 2 -7.02 1.74 7.10
CA ARG A 2 -7.18 1.19 8.47
C ARG A 2 -8.62 1.00 8.96
N ASP A 3 -9.44 2.04 8.87
CA ASP A 3 -10.79 2.01 9.42
C ASP A 3 -11.74 1.11 8.59
N GLY A 4 -11.40 0.83 7.34
CA GLY A 4 -12.15 -0.06 6.45
C GLY A 4 -11.45 -1.38 6.16
N TYR A 5 -10.45 -1.78 6.96
CA TYR A 5 -9.68 -3.01 6.74
C TYR A 5 -10.57 -4.25 6.76
N ASP A 6 -11.56 -4.31 7.66
CA ASP A 6 -12.45 -5.46 7.77
C ASP A 6 -13.32 -5.65 6.50
N ASN A 7 -13.66 -4.56 5.81
CA ASN A 7 -14.37 -4.61 4.52
C ASN A 7 -13.46 -5.11 3.40
N ILE A 8 -12.19 -4.68 3.38
CA ILE A 8 -11.19 -5.18 2.42
C ILE A 8 -11.01 -6.70 2.61
N LYS A 9 -10.92 -7.15 3.87
CA LYS A 9 -10.78 -8.57 4.21
C LYS A 9 -12.01 -9.39 3.82
N SER A 10 -13.20 -8.86 4.07
CA SER A 10 -14.45 -9.51 3.67
C SER A 10 -14.63 -9.61 2.16
N ALA A 11 -14.04 -8.69 1.39
CA ALA A 11 -13.98 -8.74 -0.08
C ALA A 11 -12.88 -9.68 -0.62
N GLY A 12 -12.20 -10.43 0.26
CA GLY A 12 -11.15 -11.39 -0.12
C GLY A 12 -9.75 -10.80 -0.23
N GLY A 13 -9.53 -9.53 0.13
CA GLY A 13 -8.22 -8.89 0.09
C GLY A 13 -7.46 -8.99 1.42
N GLU A 14 -6.15 -9.14 1.37
CA GLU A 14 -5.26 -8.90 2.51
C GLU A 14 -4.45 -7.63 2.24
N LEU A 15 -4.31 -6.76 3.25
CA LEU A 15 -3.62 -5.49 3.09
C LEU A 15 -2.18 -5.62 3.61
N ILE A 16 -1.22 -5.22 2.80
CA ILE A 16 0.17 -5.09 3.21
C ILE A 16 0.62 -3.69 2.80
N ALA A 17 1.07 -2.90 3.78
CA ALA A 17 1.72 -1.63 3.50
C ALA A 17 3.24 -1.84 3.43
N ILE A 18 3.89 -1.17 2.48
CA ILE A 18 5.35 -1.18 2.32
C ILE A 18 5.81 0.27 2.35
N SER A 19 6.80 0.57 3.18
CA SER A 19 7.48 1.87 3.21
C SER A 19 8.96 1.66 3.48
N GLN A 20 9.74 2.74 3.44
CA GLN A 20 11.18 2.71 3.76
C GLN A 20 11.46 2.88 5.23
N ASP A 21 10.40 3.09 6.01
CA ASP A 21 10.51 3.34 7.42
C ASP A 21 11.12 2.11 8.08
N GLU A 22 12.16 2.32 8.88
CA GLU A 22 12.80 1.30 9.69
C GLU A 22 12.82 1.69 11.18
N GLY A 23 13.22 0.74 12.02
CA GLY A 23 13.35 0.94 13.47
C GLY A 23 12.09 1.55 14.11
N ASN A 24 12.28 2.70 14.77
CA ASN A 24 11.21 3.39 15.49
C ASN A 24 10.12 3.94 14.55
N TYR A 25 10.44 4.34 13.32
CA TYR A 25 9.46 4.86 12.37
C TYR A 25 8.48 3.75 11.93
N LEU A 26 9.01 2.56 11.59
CA LEU A 26 8.18 1.40 11.27
C LEU A 26 7.29 1.00 12.45
N GLN A 27 7.86 1.00 13.67
CA GLN A 27 7.12 0.64 14.87
C GLN A 27 5.99 1.64 15.17
N ASN A 28 6.24 2.94 14.97
CA ASN A 28 5.23 3.99 15.09
C ASN A 28 4.11 3.80 14.06
N SER A 29 4.45 3.58 12.79
CA SER A 29 3.47 3.31 11.71
C SER A 29 2.63 2.07 12.02
N THR A 30 3.26 1.02 12.53
CA THR A 30 2.59 -0.24 12.94
C THR A 30 1.59 -0.01 14.08
N ASN A 31 1.96 0.82 15.06
CA ASN A 31 1.07 1.16 16.17
C ASN A 31 -0.09 2.08 15.71
N LEU A 32 0.14 3.01 14.78
CA LEU A 32 -0.91 3.90 14.23
C LEU A 32 -2.03 3.14 13.51
N VAL A 33 -1.71 1.99 12.93
CA VAL A 33 -2.70 1.09 12.32
C VAL A 33 -3.28 0.05 13.28
N ASN A 34 -2.95 0.17 14.58
CA ASN A 34 -3.30 -0.78 15.63
C ASN A 34 -3.00 -2.23 15.24
N ARG A 35 -1.91 -2.45 14.49
CA ARG A 35 -1.47 -3.77 14.00
C ARG A 35 -2.54 -4.55 13.22
N LYS A 36 -3.56 -3.87 12.66
CA LYS A 36 -4.66 -4.51 11.91
C LYS A 36 -4.16 -5.25 10.68
N PHE A 37 -3.11 -4.76 10.05
CA PHE A 37 -2.50 -5.32 8.86
C PHE A 37 -0.99 -5.13 8.89
N LYS A 38 -0.27 -5.89 8.06
CA LYS A 38 1.20 -5.91 8.05
C LYS A 38 1.75 -4.62 7.44
N ILE A 39 2.80 -4.08 8.07
CA ILE A 39 3.65 -3.04 7.48
C ILE A 39 5.05 -3.64 7.32
N LEU A 40 5.59 -3.58 6.10
CA LEU A 40 6.93 -4.03 5.75
C LEU A 40 7.85 -2.81 5.58
N SER A 41 9.09 -2.98 6.03
CA SER A 41 10.18 -2.05 5.74
C SER A 41 10.91 -2.49 4.47
N ASP A 42 11.20 -1.52 3.60
CA ASP A 42 11.95 -1.65 2.37
C ASP A 42 12.95 -0.48 2.25
N PRO A 43 13.97 -0.42 3.12
CA PRO A 43 14.90 0.71 3.20
C PRO A 43 15.83 0.76 1.97
N ASP A 44 16.07 -0.40 1.34
CA ASP A 44 16.96 -0.59 0.20
C ASP A 44 16.21 -0.60 -1.15
N TRP A 45 14.91 -0.27 -1.16
CA TRP A 45 14.07 -0.15 -2.36
C TRP A 45 13.81 -1.45 -3.15
N GLU A 46 14.19 -2.61 -2.63
CA GLU A 46 14.09 -3.89 -3.33
C GLU A 46 12.65 -4.25 -3.75
N ALA A 47 11.65 -3.82 -2.97
CA ALA A 47 10.24 -4.04 -3.29
C ALA A 47 9.59 -2.85 -4.00
N ILE A 48 9.93 -1.61 -3.62
CA ILE A 48 9.29 -0.39 -4.10
C ILE A 48 9.78 -0.02 -5.51
N GLU A 49 11.09 -0.12 -5.79
CA GLU A 49 11.68 0.29 -7.07
C GLU A 49 11.14 -0.52 -8.26
N PRO A 50 11.01 -1.87 -8.20
CA PRO A 50 10.46 -2.65 -9.31
C PRO A 50 9.01 -2.30 -9.68
N TYR A 51 8.24 -1.70 -8.77
CA TYR A 51 6.88 -1.22 -9.04
C TYR A 51 6.85 0.15 -9.74
N ASN A 52 8.02 0.76 -9.99
CA ASN A 52 8.19 2.05 -10.67
C ASN A 52 7.40 3.19 -10.00
N VAL A 53 7.40 3.22 -8.66
CA VAL A 53 6.71 4.22 -7.84
C VAL A 53 7.65 5.07 -6.99
N VAL A 54 8.93 5.17 -7.37
CA VAL A 54 9.85 6.13 -6.75
C VAL A 54 9.52 7.54 -7.25
N ASP A 55 9.16 8.46 -6.35
CA ASP A 55 8.92 9.87 -6.70
C ASP A 55 10.22 10.66 -6.60
N LEU A 56 10.90 10.84 -7.73
CA LEU A 56 12.14 11.61 -7.82
C LEU A 56 11.91 13.13 -7.89
N LEU A 57 10.66 13.60 -8.08
CA LEU A 57 10.36 14.97 -8.48
C LEU A 57 10.26 15.95 -7.31
N GLN A 58 10.04 15.47 -6.07
CA GLN A 58 9.89 16.31 -4.88
C GLN A 58 11.15 16.39 -4.00
N GLY A 59 12.32 16.05 -4.55
CA GLY A 59 13.62 16.20 -3.85
C GLY A 59 13.83 15.23 -2.68
N GLY A 60 12.92 14.26 -2.51
CA GLY A 60 13.03 13.19 -1.54
C GLY A 60 12.99 11.85 -2.25
N ASN A 61 13.93 10.98 -1.91
CA ASN A 61 13.88 9.56 -2.19
C ASN A 61 12.68 8.97 -1.41
N ILE A 62 11.46 9.19 -1.89
CA ILE A 62 10.22 8.70 -1.26
C ILE A 62 9.35 7.92 -2.26
N SER A 63 8.61 6.94 -1.74
CA SER A 63 7.61 6.23 -2.54
C SER A 63 6.40 7.12 -2.82
N ARG A 64 6.02 7.23 -4.10
CA ARG A 64 4.75 7.79 -4.53
C ARG A 64 3.63 6.96 -3.90
N PRO A 65 2.65 7.57 -3.22
CA PRO A 65 1.52 6.82 -2.69
C PRO A 65 0.81 6.05 -3.81
N SER A 66 0.79 4.74 -3.70
CA SER A 66 0.21 3.83 -4.69
C SER A 66 -0.46 2.65 -4.02
N THR A 67 -1.34 1.97 -4.74
CA THR A 67 -1.97 0.73 -4.29
C THR A 67 -2.08 -0.20 -5.48
N PHE A 68 -1.67 -1.45 -5.28
CA PHE A 68 -1.74 -2.50 -6.26
C PHE A 68 -2.59 -3.62 -5.68
N ILE A 69 -3.44 -4.23 -6.50
CA ILE A 69 -4.05 -5.52 -6.19
C ILE A 69 -3.27 -6.56 -6.99
N VAL A 70 -2.63 -7.47 -6.27
CA VAL A 70 -1.89 -8.59 -6.82
C VAL A 70 -2.75 -9.83 -6.63
N ASN A 71 -3.01 -10.58 -7.70
CA ASN A 71 -3.79 -11.82 -7.63
C ASN A 71 -2.94 -12.99 -7.09
N GLU A 72 -3.56 -14.15 -6.91
CA GLU A 72 -2.89 -15.34 -6.36
C GLU A 72 -1.76 -15.87 -7.26
N ASP A 73 -1.78 -15.58 -8.56
CA ASP A 73 -0.69 -15.90 -9.50
C ASP A 73 0.49 -14.90 -9.42
N GLY A 74 0.44 -13.92 -8.52
CA GLY A 74 1.46 -12.89 -8.38
C GLY A 74 1.43 -11.79 -9.45
N LYS A 75 0.33 -11.68 -10.22
CA LYS A 75 0.16 -10.65 -11.26
C LYS A 75 -0.59 -9.45 -10.73
N ILE A 76 -0.18 -8.25 -11.15
CA ILE A 76 -0.93 -7.02 -10.88
C ILE A 76 -2.24 -7.06 -11.68
N ALA A 77 -3.36 -7.14 -10.97
CA ALA A 77 -4.70 -7.17 -11.53
C ALA A 77 -5.37 -5.78 -11.52
N TRP A 78 -4.93 -4.89 -10.64
CA TRP A 78 -5.41 -3.51 -10.56
C TRP A 78 -4.34 -2.59 -9.98
N VAL A 79 -4.34 -1.32 -10.40
CA VAL A 79 -3.42 -0.29 -9.91
C VAL A 79 -4.14 1.03 -9.68
N HIS A 80 -3.78 1.69 -8.59
CA HIS A 80 -4.07 3.10 -8.36
C HIS A 80 -2.80 3.84 -7.98
N LEU A 81 -2.51 4.88 -8.75
CA LEU A 81 -1.40 5.79 -8.49
C LEU A 81 -1.97 7.12 -8.01
N ALA A 82 -1.66 7.52 -6.77
CA ALA A 82 -2.18 8.76 -6.23
C ALA A 82 -1.66 9.97 -7.03
N SER A 83 -2.48 11.01 -7.15
CA SER A 83 -2.13 12.23 -7.87
C SER A 83 -1.30 13.23 -7.06
N ARG A 84 -1.18 13.03 -5.73
CA ARG A 84 -0.40 13.89 -4.82
C ARG A 84 0.06 13.15 -3.56
N TYR A 85 1.11 13.67 -2.92
CA TYR A 85 1.77 13.09 -1.74
C TYR A 85 0.84 12.79 -0.54
N GLY A 86 -0.26 13.54 -0.37
CA GLY A 86 -1.25 13.31 0.69
C GLY A 86 -2.46 12.45 0.30
N ALA A 87 -2.63 12.14 -0.98
CA ALA A 87 -3.76 11.32 -1.41
C ALA A 87 -3.47 9.85 -1.10
N ARG A 88 -4.48 9.15 -0.59
CA ARG A 88 -4.43 7.72 -0.27
C ARG A 88 -5.64 7.07 -0.88
N THR A 89 -5.47 5.86 -1.40
CA THR A 89 -6.57 5.01 -1.84
C THR A 89 -7.50 4.75 -0.65
N THR A 90 -8.79 4.92 -0.86
CA THR A 90 -9.80 4.62 0.18
C THR A 90 -10.05 3.12 0.25
N SER A 91 -10.60 2.63 1.36
CA SER A 91 -11.02 1.22 1.45
C SER A 91 -12.12 0.90 0.43
N THR A 92 -13.00 1.84 0.12
CA THR A 92 -14.04 1.69 -0.90
C THR A 92 -13.43 1.43 -2.27
N GLN A 93 -12.43 2.22 -2.69
CA GLN A 93 -11.75 2.02 -3.97
C GLN A 93 -11.04 0.66 -4.04
N ILE A 94 -10.45 0.19 -2.94
CA ILE A 94 -9.84 -1.15 -2.89
C ILE A 94 -10.89 -2.24 -3.05
N VAL A 95 -12.02 -2.14 -2.33
CA VAL A 95 -13.12 -3.11 -2.41
C VAL A 95 -13.73 -3.13 -3.81
N GLU A 96 -13.94 -1.96 -4.42
CA GLU A 96 -14.39 -1.85 -5.82
C GLU A 96 -13.39 -2.51 -6.78
N GLY A 97 -12.09 -2.28 -6.57
CA GLY A 97 -11.01 -2.93 -7.32
C GLY A 97 -11.08 -4.45 -7.20
N LEU A 98 -11.22 -4.99 -5.99
CA LEU A 98 -11.34 -6.43 -5.73
C LEU A 98 -12.58 -7.04 -6.40
N ASN A 99 -13.74 -6.38 -6.28
CA ASN A 99 -14.99 -6.85 -6.87
C ASN A 99 -14.98 -6.83 -8.40
N SER A 100 -14.17 -5.96 -9.02
CA SER A 100 -14.04 -5.92 -10.49
C SER A 100 -13.25 -7.10 -11.08
N LEU A 101 -12.61 -7.92 -10.23
CA LEU A 101 -11.78 -9.06 -10.61
C LEU A 101 -12.48 -10.42 -10.47
N GLN A 102 -13.72 -10.43 -9.99
CA GLN A 102 -14.57 -11.61 -9.81
C GLN A 102 -15.46 -11.83 -11.04
#